data_AF-A0AAV4ADK1-F1
#
_entry.id   AF-A0AAV4ADK1-F1
#
_cell.length_a   1.000
_cell.length_b   1.000
_cell.length_c   1.000
_cell.angle_alpha   90.00
_cell.angle_beta   90.00
_cell.angle_gamma   90.00
#
_symmetry.space_group_name_H-M   'P 1'
#
loop_
_entity.id
_entity.type
_entity.pdbx_description
1 polymer ?
#
loop_
_entity_poly.entity_id
_entity_poly.type
_entity_poly.pdbx_seq_one_letter_code
_entity_poly.pdbx_strand_id
1 'polypeptide(L)'
;MNSTENDILTIGSVIKIVDVHKVTYKGTVRSFDLSSKILSIETPSPSVAQLSDIYFFNLDYVADIVTLEEKQGSPDPVPYVNVSKIAKRLSEQEKDRQKQMTYIGVGVSPEGQRLMNTISKT
;
A
#
# COMPACT_ATOMS: atom_id res chain seq x y z
N MET A 1 -23.54 -25.22 -14.69
CA MET A 1 -23.69 -23.92 -14.01
C MET A 1 -22.37 -23.61 -13.33
N ASN A 2 -22.01 -22.32 -13.33
CA ASN A 2 -20.92 -21.64 -12.61
C ASN A 2 -19.80 -21.12 -13.51
N SER A 3 -20.10 -20.00 -14.15
CA SER A 3 -19.15 -19.13 -14.87
C SER A 3 -19.18 -17.71 -14.29
N THR A 4 -19.37 -17.57 -12.97
CA THR A 4 -19.71 -16.27 -12.32
C THR A 4 -18.92 -16.00 -11.03
N GLU A 5 -17.68 -16.47 -10.91
CA GLU A 5 -16.86 -16.20 -9.71
C GLU A 5 -15.82 -15.08 -9.90
N ASN A 6 -15.64 -14.55 -11.11
CA ASN A 6 -14.57 -13.57 -11.39
C ASN A 6 -15.00 -12.10 -11.50
N ASP A 7 -16.29 -11.76 -11.37
CA ASP A 7 -16.79 -10.38 -11.55
C ASP A 7 -17.17 -9.68 -10.23
N ILE A 8 -16.55 -10.05 -9.10
CA ILE A 8 -16.98 -9.53 -7.78
C ILE A 8 -16.49 -8.08 -7.55
N LEU A 9 -15.32 -7.71 -8.09
CA LEU A 9 -14.67 -6.44 -7.77
C LEU A 9 -14.10 -5.75 -9.00
N THR A 10 -14.60 -4.55 -9.29
CA THR A 10 -14.12 -3.69 -10.38
C THR A 10 -13.50 -2.42 -9.80
N ILE A 11 -12.23 -2.15 -10.14
CA ILE A 11 -11.52 -0.94 -9.68
C ILE A 11 -12.33 0.31 -10.07
N GLY A 12 -12.53 1.20 -9.11
CA GLY A 12 -13.29 2.43 -9.25
C GLY A 12 -14.80 2.29 -8.99
N SER A 13 -15.31 1.08 -8.79
CA SER A 13 -16.70 0.88 -8.37
C SER A 13 -16.87 1.24 -6.90
N VAL A 14 -18.04 1.72 -6.53
CA VAL A 14 -18.39 2.01 -5.13
C VAL A 14 -19.01 0.77 -4.51
N ILE A 15 -18.44 0.31 -3.41
CA ILE A 15 -18.87 -0.91 -2.71
C ILE A 15 -19.20 -0.61 -1.25
N LYS A 16 -20.02 -1.48 -0.67
CA LYS A 16 -20.26 -1.59 0.77
C LYS A 16 -19.61 -2.87 1.27
N ILE A 17 -18.85 -2.78 2.35
CA ILE A 17 -18.20 -3.92 3.02
C ILE A 17 -18.79 -4.05 4.42
N VAL A 18 -19.08 -5.27 4.84
CA VAL A 18 -19.38 -5.61 6.23
C VAL A 18 -18.29 -6.54 6.73
N ASP A 19 -17.61 -6.18 7.80
CA ASP A 19 -16.59 -7.05 8.41
C ASP A 19 -17.22 -8.15 9.28
N VAL A 20 -16.38 -9.06 9.78
CA VAL A 20 -16.81 -10.12 10.72
C VAL A 20 -17.37 -9.59 12.04
N HIS A 21 -17.02 -8.35 12.42
CA HIS A 21 -17.54 -7.65 13.59
C HIS A 21 -18.83 -6.88 13.33
N LYS A 22 -19.41 -7.02 12.13
CA LYS A 22 -20.63 -6.32 11.67
C LYS A 22 -20.46 -4.79 11.54
N VAL A 23 -19.24 -4.30 11.46
CA VAL A 23 -18.94 -2.91 11.11
C VAL A 23 -19.07 -2.75 9.61
N THR A 24 -19.74 -1.67 9.19
CA THR A 24 -20.00 -1.40 7.78
C THR A 24 -19.10 -0.26 7.29
N TYR A 25 -18.52 -0.46 6.11
CA TYR A 25 -17.69 0.50 5.41
C TYR A 25 -18.26 0.76 4.01
N LYS A 26 -18.09 1.96 3.49
CA LYS A 26 -18.45 2.32 2.12
C LYS A 26 -17.33 3.11 1.49
N GLY A 27 -16.93 2.73 0.28
CA GLY A 27 -15.86 3.42 -0.43
C GLY A 27 -15.69 2.93 -1.85
N THR A 28 -14.83 3.61 -2.58
CA THR A 28 -14.46 3.30 -3.96
C THR A 28 -13.32 2.30 -3.97
N VAL A 29 -13.45 1.20 -4.71
CA VAL A 29 -12.37 0.20 -4.87
C VAL A 29 -11.16 0.84 -5.52
N ARG A 30 -9.99 0.78 -4.86
CA ARG A 30 -8.74 1.32 -5.42
C ARG A 30 -7.78 0.25 -5.88
N SER A 31 -7.67 -0.83 -5.13
CA SER A 31 -6.87 -1.98 -5.54
C SER A 31 -7.38 -3.23 -4.84
N PHE A 32 -7.09 -4.37 -5.43
CA PHE A 32 -7.27 -5.66 -4.78
C PHE A 32 -6.25 -6.64 -5.33
N ASP A 33 -5.85 -7.58 -4.49
CA ASP A 33 -5.13 -8.78 -4.85
C ASP A 33 -5.89 -9.97 -4.25
N LEU A 34 -6.53 -10.74 -5.12
CA LEU A 34 -7.30 -11.91 -4.70
C LEU A 34 -6.37 -13.03 -4.17
N SER A 35 -5.11 -13.06 -4.62
CA SER A 35 -4.16 -14.10 -4.20
C SER A 35 -3.71 -13.89 -2.76
N SER A 36 -3.34 -12.67 -2.39
CA SER A 36 -3.04 -12.29 -1.00
C SER A 36 -4.29 -11.95 -0.19
N LYS A 37 -5.48 -12.00 -0.80
CA LYS A 37 -6.77 -11.64 -0.20
C LYS A 37 -6.80 -10.24 0.41
N ILE A 38 -6.18 -9.27 -0.26
CA ILE A 38 -6.18 -7.88 0.19
C ILE A 38 -7.07 -7.06 -0.74
N LEU A 39 -7.90 -6.19 -0.16
CA LEU A 39 -8.72 -5.20 -0.85
C LEU A 39 -8.48 -3.83 -0.22
N SER A 40 -8.35 -2.78 -1.02
CA SER A 40 -8.35 -1.40 -0.55
C SER A 40 -9.52 -0.61 -1.12
N ILE A 41 -10.15 0.20 -0.26
CA ILE A 41 -11.16 1.17 -0.65
C ILE A 41 -10.76 2.56 -0.18
N GLU A 42 -11.20 3.57 -0.92
CA GLU A 42 -11.07 4.97 -0.56
C GLU A 42 -12.43 5.55 -0.16
N THR A 43 -12.44 6.30 0.95
CA THR A 43 -13.60 7.04 1.42
C THR A 43 -13.19 8.50 1.65
N PRO A 44 -13.99 9.49 1.21
CA PRO A 44 -13.70 10.89 1.50
C PRO A 44 -13.53 11.13 3.00
N SER A 45 -12.51 11.90 3.40
CA SER A 45 -12.27 12.18 4.81
C SER A 45 -13.43 13.00 5.39
N PRO A 46 -13.97 12.61 6.55
CA PRO A 46 -15.06 13.36 7.19
C PRO A 46 -14.60 14.72 7.73
N SER A 47 -13.29 14.92 7.94
CA SER A 47 -12.74 16.10 8.60
C SER A 47 -12.10 17.09 7.64
N VAL A 48 -11.53 16.63 6.52
CA VAL A 48 -10.78 17.48 5.58
C VAL A 48 -11.23 17.19 4.16
N ALA A 49 -11.93 18.14 3.54
CA ALA A 49 -12.58 17.95 2.24
C ALA A 49 -11.65 17.55 1.07
N GLN A 50 -10.34 17.83 1.19
CA GLN A 50 -9.34 17.51 0.16
C GLN A 50 -8.59 16.21 0.42
N LEU A 51 -8.90 15.50 1.50
CA LEU A 51 -8.25 14.25 1.88
C LEU A 51 -9.24 13.09 1.80
N SER A 52 -8.68 11.90 1.67
CA SER A 52 -9.44 10.65 1.71
C SER A 52 -8.76 9.67 2.66
N ASP A 53 -9.58 8.86 3.32
CA ASP A 53 -9.15 7.74 4.14
C ASP A 53 -9.06 6.49 3.26
N ILE A 54 -7.94 5.75 3.37
CA ILE A 54 -7.73 4.48 2.68
C ILE A 54 -7.84 3.35 3.70
N TYR A 55 -8.80 2.46 3.47
CA TYR A 55 -8.99 1.26 4.28
C TYR A 55 -8.44 0.04 3.55
N PHE A 56 -7.70 -0.79 4.26
CA PHE A 56 -7.25 -2.10 3.80
C PHE A 56 -8.01 -3.19 4.53
N PHE A 57 -8.52 -4.15 3.76
CA PHE A 57 -9.25 -5.31 4.25
C PHE A 57 -8.50 -6.57 3.86
N ASN A 58 -8.32 -7.46 4.83
CA ASN A 58 -8.08 -8.86 4.52
C ASN A 58 -9.45 -9.52 4.30
N LEU A 59 -9.66 -10.07 3.11
CA LEU A 59 -10.93 -10.66 2.69
C LEU A 59 -11.36 -11.86 3.54
N ASP A 60 -10.44 -12.51 4.27
CA ASP A 60 -10.79 -13.55 5.23
C ASP A 60 -11.59 -13.02 6.44
N TYR A 61 -11.53 -11.71 6.71
CA TYR A 61 -12.26 -11.03 7.79
C TYR A 61 -13.39 -10.15 7.27
N VAL A 62 -13.79 -10.33 6.01
CA VAL A 62 -14.94 -9.68 5.41
C VAL A 62 -16.12 -10.66 5.42
N ALA A 63 -17.23 -10.24 6.02
CA ALA A 63 -18.44 -11.04 6.08
C ALA A 63 -19.32 -10.87 4.83
N ASP A 64 -19.36 -9.69 4.24
CA ASP A 64 -20.17 -9.40 3.05
C ASP A 64 -19.58 -8.24 2.23
N ILE A 65 -19.76 -8.32 0.91
CA ILE A 65 -19.39 -7.26 -0.05
C ILE A 65 -20.55 -7.07 -1.02
N VAL A 66 -21.01 -5.82 -1.17
CA VAL A 66 -22.08 -5.46 -2.09
C VAL A 66 -21.64 -4.30 -2.97
N THR A 67 -21.71 -4.48 -4.29
CA THR A 67 -21.51 -3.39 -5.25
C THR A 67 -22.72 -2.47 -5.26
N LEU A 68 -22.48 -1.17 -5.01
CA LEU A 68 -23.52 -0.14 -5.00
C LEU A 68 -23.57 0.63 -6.31
N GLU A 69 -22.41 0.87 -6.92
CA GLU A 69 -22.27 1.57 -8.18
C GLU A 69 -21.09 0.99 -8.93
N GLU A 70 -21.33 0.49 -10.15
CA GLU A 70 -20.26 0.03 -11.02
C GLU A 70 -19.58 1.22 -11.72
N LYS A 71 -18.24 1.17 -11.83
CA LYS A 71 -17.53 2.16 -12.64
C LYS A 71 -17.94 2.01 -14.10
N GLN A 72 -18.53 3.08 -14.64
CA GLN A 72 -18.77 3.24 -16.07
C GLN A 72 -17.52 3.88 -16.72
N GLY A 73 -17.01 3.27 -17.80
CA GLY A 73 -15.88 3.81 -18.58
C GLY A 73 -14.52 3.14 -18.31
N SER A 74 -13.49 3.58 -19.03
CA SER A 74 -12.14 3.02 -18.90
C SER A 74 -11.54 3.31 -17.52
N PRO A 75 -10.79 2.37 -16.91
CA PRO A 75 -10.02 2.62 -15.69
C PRO A 75 -9.10 3.83 -15.87
N ASP A 76 -8.82 4.53 -14.77
CA ASP A 76 -7.85 5.62 -14.81
C ASP A 76 -6.47 5.01 -15.10
N PRO A 77 -5.61 5.70 -15.89
CA PRO A 77 -4.30 5.17 -16.18
C PRO A 77 -3.50 4.95 -14.90
N VAL A 78 -2.92 3.76 -14.75
CA VAL A 78 -2.10 3.42 -13.59
C VAL A 78 -0.90 4.38 -13.55
N PRO A 79 -0.60 5.01 -12.40
CA PRO A 79 0.57 5.86 -12.26
C PRO A 79 1.84 5.08 -12.63
N TYR A 80 2.71 5.67 -13.46
CA TYR A 80 3.97 5.04 -13.82
C TYR A 80 4.92 5.00 -12.61
N VAL A 81 5.31 3.79 -12.21
CA VAL A 81 6.29 3.56 -11.16
C VAL A 81 7.61 3.11 -11.80
N ASN A 82 8.68 3.87 -11.56
CA ASN A 82 10.02 3.50 -12.04
C ASN A 82 10.66 2.44 -11.12
N VAL A 83 10.35 1.18 -11.39
CA VAL A 83 10.85 0.02 -10.62
C VAL A 83 12.38 -0.04 -10.57
N SER A 84 13.08 0.38 -11.62
CA SER A 84 14.54 0.41 -11.67
C SER A 84 15.14 1.40 -10.67
N LYS A 85 14.52 2.59 -10.50
CA LYS A 85 14.94 3.55 -9.47
C LYS A 85 14.70 3.01 -8.05
N ILE A 86 13.59 2.30 -7.84
CA ILE A 86 13.28 1.69 -6.54
C ILE A 86 14.30 0.60 -6.21
N ALA A 87 14.56 -0.32 -7.14
CA ALA A 87 15.56 -1.38 -6.97
C ALA A 87 16.96 -0.81 -6.70
N LYS A 88 17.35 0.26 -7.42
CA LYS A 88 18.62 0.95 -7.17
C LYS A 88 18.69 1.49 -5.74
N ARG A 89 17.66 2.22 -5.28
CA ARG A 89 17.60 2.76 -3.91
C ARG A 89 17.67 1.66 -2.86
N LEU A 90 16.99 0.54 -3.08
CA LEU A 90 17.04 -0.62 -2.19
C LEU A 90 18.47 -1.17 -2.09
N SER A 91 19.13 -1.39 -3.22
CA SER A 91 20.52 -1.89 -3.26
C SER A 91 21.51 -0.93 -2.60
N GLU A 92 21.32 0.38 -2.74
CA GLU A 92 22.14 1.41 -2.09
C GLU A 92 21.94 1.39 -0.57
N GLN A 93 20.69 1.26 -0.09
CA GLN A 93 20.39 1.15 1.33
C GLN A 93 20.96 -0.13 1.95
N GLU A 94 20.87 -1.27 1.26
CA GLU A 94 21.48 -2.52 1.72
C GLU A 94 23.00 -2.40 1.85
N LYS A 95 23.65 -1.82 0.84
CA LYS A 95 25.11 -1.59 0.85
C LYS A 95 25.52 -0.65 1.98
N ASP A 96 24.75 0.42 2.20
CA ASP A 96 25.02 1.37 3.29
C ASP A 96 24.82 0.73 4.66
N ARG A 97 23.78 -0.11 4.84
CA ARG A 97 23.57 -0.89 6.06
C ARG A 97 24.73 -1.85 6.33
N GLN A 98 25.21 -2.54 5.29
CA GLN A 98 26.34 -3.46 5.42
C GLN A 98 27.62 -2.72 5.83
N LYS A 99 27.90 -1.55 5.24
CA LYS A 99 29.02 -0.69 5.67
C LYS A 99 28.87 -0.26 7.12
N GLN A 100 27.68 0.16 7.54
CA GLN A 100 27.44 0.57 8.92
C GLN A 100 27.75 -0.54 9.92
N MET A 101 27.45 -1.80 9.61
CA MET A 101 27.81 -2.93 10.48
C MET A 101 29.31 -3.07 10.70
N THR A 102 30.13 -2.78 9.69
CA THR A 102 31.60 -2.89 9.83
C THR A 102 32.20 -1.91 10.83
N TYR A 103 31.45 -0.88 11.24
CA TYR A 103 31.87 0.08 12.27
C TYR A 103 31.35 -0.26 13.67
N ILE A 104 30.45 -1.24 13.80
CA ILE A 104 29.92 -1.68 15.10
C ILE A 104 31.01 -2.48 15.83
N GLY A 105 31.38 -2.05 17.03
CA GLY A 105 32.41 -2.70 17.86
C GLY A 105 33.83 -2.13 17.70
N VAL A 106 34.05 -1.16 16.81
CA VAL A 106 35.36 -0.52 16.57
C VAL A 106 35.71 0.55 17.64
N GLY A 107 34.92 0.66 18.72
CA GLY A 107 35.17 1.62 19.81
C GLY A 107 34.91 3.08 19.45
N VAL A 108 34.30 3.35 18.28
CA VAL A 108 33.97 4.71 17.82
C VAL A 108 32.54 5.05 18.23
N SER A 109 32.34 6.21 18.85
CA SER A 109 31.01 6.68 19.27
C SER A 109 30.08 6.85 18.05
N PRO A 110 28.75 6.72 18.22
CA PRO A 110 27.78 6.95 17.14
C PRO A 110 27.91 8.33 16.49
N GLU A 111 28.32 9.34 17.26
CA GLU A 111 28.56 10.70 16.77
C GLU A 111 29.79 10.75 15.83
N GLY A 112 30.89 10.09 16.21
CA GLY A 112 32.07 9.97 15.35
C GLY A 112 31.78 9.21 14.05
N GLN A 113 30.94 8.17 14.11
CA GLN A 113 30.48 7.46 12.91
C GLN A 113 29.65 8.36 11.98
N ARG A 114 28.77 9.21 12.54
CA ARG A 114 27.99 10.19 11.77
C ARG A 114 28.90 11.23 11.11
N LEU A 115 29.85 11.79 11.86
CA LEU A 115 30.81 12.76 11.34
C LEU A 115 31.64 12.18 10.20
N MET A 116 32.20 10.98 10.38
CA MET A 116 32.98 10.29 9.34
C MET A 116 32.15 10.03 8.07
N ASN A 117 30.90 9.58 8.23
CA ASN A 117 30.00 9.36 7.10
C ASN A 117 29.65 10.67 6.38
N THR A 118 29.51 11.79 7.09
CA THR A 118 29.28 13.11 6.48
C THR A 118 30.50 13.59 5.72
N ILE A 119 31.70 13.48 6.30
CA ILE A 119 32.95 13.87 5.63
C ILE A 119 33.20 13.01 4.39
N SER A 120 33.00 11.69 4.48
CA SER A 120 33.26 10.76 3.37
C SER A 120 32.30 10.90 2.18
N LYS A 121 31.19 11.63 2.37
CA LYS A 121 30.19 11.90 1.33
C LYS A 121 30.38 13.25 0.63
N THR A 122 31.34 14.07 1.11
CA THR A 122 31.72 15.36 0.51
C THR A 122 32.92 15.16 -0.41
#